data_AF-S5FE06-F1
#
_entry.id   AF-S5FE06-F1
#
_cell.length_a   1.000
_cell.length_b   1.000
_cell.length_c   1.000
_cell.angle_alpha   90.00
_cell.angle_beta   90.00
_cell.angle_gamma   90.00
#
_symmetry.space_group_name_H-M   'P 1'
#
loop_
_entity.id
_entity.type
_entity.pdbx_description
1 polymer ?
#
loop_
_entity_poly.entity_id
_entity_poly.type
_entity_poly.pdbx_seq_one_letter_code
_entity_poly.pdbx_strand_id
1 'polypeptide(L)'
;MGSKSYPTVSDEYLAAVGKAKRKLRGLIAEKNCAPLMLRLAWHSAGTFDVSSRTGGPFGTMKNPGEQSHAANAGLDIAVRLLDPIKDQLPILSYADFYQLAGVVAVEVTGGPEVPFHPGRQ
;
A
#
# COMPACT_ATOMS: atom_id res chain seq x y z
N MET A 1 -18.97 15.93 -7.16
CA MET A 1 -18.03 14.78 -7.17
C MET A 1 -18.85 13.51 -7.25
N GLY A 2 -18.65 12.66 -8.26
CA GLY A 2 -19.39 11.39 -8.36
C GLY A 2 -18.99 10.43 -7.23
N SER A 3 -19.95 9.68 -6.70
CA SER A 3 -19.66 8.62 -5.71
C SER A 3 -18.74 7.57 -6.33
N LYS A 4 -17.74 7.11 -5.56
CA LYS A 4 -16.91 5.98 -5.98
C LYS A 4 -17.76 4.71 -5.99
N SER A 5 -17.61 3.89 -7.03
CA SER A 5 -18.15 2.53 -7.09
C SER A 5 -17.00 1.57 -6.78
N TYR A 6 -17.01 0.98 -5.58
CA TYR A 6 -15.97 0.05 -5.15
C TYR A 6 -16.31 -1.38 -5.63
N PRO A 7 -15.34 -2.17 -6.07
CA PRO A 7 -15.59 -3.56 -6.45
C PRO A 7 -15.91 -4.42 -5.22
N THR A 8 -16.72 -5.46 -5.42
CA THR A 8 -16.89 -6.53 -4.43
C THR A 8 -15.64 -7.41 -4.43
N VAL A 9 -15.16 -7.76 -3.24
CA VAL A 9 -14.11 -8.76 -3.03
C VAL A 9 -14.65 -9.91 -2.18
N SER A 10 -14.00 -11.07 -2.20
CA SER A 10 -14.45 -12.23 -1.41
C SER A 10 -14.26 -12.00 0.10
N ASP A 11 -14.99 -12.75 0.93
CA ASP A 11 -14.83 -12.74 2.38
C ASP A 11 -13.40 -13.16 2.80
N GLU A 12 -12.79 -14.07 2.05
CA GLU A 12 -11.38 -14.46 2.24
C GLU A 12 -10.44 -13.28 2.02
N TYR A 13 -10.69 -12.46 0.99
CA TYR A 13 -9.91 -11.25 0.73
C TYR A 13 -10.08 -10.24 1.87
N LEU A 14 -11.31 -10.02 2.36
CA LEU A 14 -11.58 -9.14 3.51
C LEU A 14 -10.87 -9.63 4.78
N ALA A 15 -10.90 -10.94 5.04
CA ALA A 15 -10.17 -11.54 6.16
C ALA A 15 -8.66 -11.33 6.02
N ALA A 16 -8.12 -11.46 4.80
CA ALA A 16 -6.72 -11.20 4.51
C ALA A 16 -6.34 -9.72 4.72
N VAL A 17 -7.19 -8.76 4.33
CA VAL A 17 -7.01 -7.32 4.62
C VAL A 17 -6.95 -7.09 6.13
N GLY A 18 -7.86 -7.68 6.91
CA GLY A 18 -7.84 -7.58 8.36
C GLY A 18 -6.56 -8.15 8.98
N LYS A 19 -6.09 -9.30 8.50
CA LYS A 19 -4.83 -9.93 8.91
C LYS A 19 -3.62 -9.07 8.54
N ALA A 20 -3.60 -8.50 7.33
CA ALA A 20 -2.57 -7.56 6.88
C ALA A 20 -2.50 -6.34 7.79
N LYS A 21 -3.64 -5.69 8.07
CA LYS A 21 -3.69 -4.48 8.90
C LYS A 21 -3.06 -4.71 10.28
N ARG A 22 -3.36 -5.84 10.92
CA ARG A 22 -2.76 -6.21 12.23
C ARG A 22 -1.25 -6.43 12.14
N LYS A 23 -0.77 -7.17 11.14
CA LYS A 23 0.66 -7.44 10.94
C LYS A 23 1.44 -6.16 10.61
N LEU A 24 0.89 -5.31 9.75
CA LEU A 24 1.46 -4.02 9.38
C LEU A 24 1.60 -3.10 10.59
N ARG A 25 0.59 -3.02 11.47
CA ARG A 25 0.68 -2.22 12.71
C ARG A 25 1.87 -2.64 13.57
N GLY A 26 2.03 -3.94 13.79
CA GLY A 26 3.15 -4.49 14.56
C GLY A 26 4.50 -4.14 13.93
N LEU A 27 4.68 -4.45 12.64
CA LEU A 27 5.93 -4.17 11.93
C LEU A 27 6.27 -2.67 11.94
N ILE A 28 5.31 -1.81 11.60
CA ILE A 28 5.52 -0.38 11.41
C ILE A 28 5.91 0.30 12.72
N ALA A 29 5.25 -0.08 13.83
CA ALA A 29 5.57 0.42 15.16
C ALA A 29 6.94 -0.09 15.63
N GLU A 30 7.22 -1.39 15.50
CA GLU A 30 8.47 -2.01 15.97
C GLU A 30 9.70 -1.47 15.22
N LYS A 31 9.59 -1.31 13.90
CA LYS A 31 10.71 -0.85 13.06
C LYS A 31 10.81 0.67 12.95
N ASN A 32 9.90 1.41 13.59
CA ASN A 32 9.82 2.87 13.49
C ASN A 32 9.90 3.37 12.04
N CYS A 33 9.18 2.71 11.13
CA CYS A 33 9.30 2.94 9.68
C CYS A 33 8.04 3.57 9.05
N ALA A 34 7.13 4.12 9.87
CA ALA A 34 5.89 4.75 9.40
C ALA A 34 6.12 5.82 8.32
N PRO A 35 7.09 6.77 8.46
CA PRO A 35 7.33 7.77 7.42
C PRO A 35 7.69 7.15 6.06
N LEU A 36 8.46 6.04 6.08
CA LEU A 36 8.87 5.35 4.86
C LEU A 36 7.69 4.61 4.21
N MET A 37 6.81 3.99 4.99
CA MET A 37 5.61 3.32 4.47
C MET A 37 4.59 4.31 3.91
N LEU A 38 4.43 5.46 4.55
CA LEU A 38 3.61 6.54 4.01
C LEU A 38 4.18 7.09 2.70
N ARG A 39 5.51 7.29 2.63
CA ARG A 39 6.19 7.69 1.39
C ARG A 39 6.00 6.66 0.28
N LEU A 40 6.12 5.36 0.58
CA LEU A 40 5.89 4.29 -0.39
C LEU A 40 4.47 4.37 -0.98
N ALA A 41 3.46 4.50 -0.12
CA ALA A 41 2.06 4.60 -0.56
C ALA A 41 1.81 5.87 -1.39
N TRP A 42 2.39 7.00 -0.98
CA TRP A 42 2.33 8.27 -1.71
C TRP A 42 2.95 8.16 -3.11
N HIS A 43 4.20 7.71 -3.21
CA HIS A 43 4.89 7.57 -4.50
C HIS A 43 4.22 6.56 -5.42
N SER A 44 3.67 5.47 -4.85
CA SER A 44 2.90 4.49 -5.63
C SER A 44 1.64 5.12 -6.24
N ALA A 45 0.97 6.04 -5.55
CA ALA A 45 -0.26 6.66 -6.02
C ALA A 45 -0.02 7.88 -6.92
N GLY A 46 1.06 8.63 -6.66
CA GLY A 46 1.36 9.93 -7.26
C GLY A 46 1.75 9.90 -8.74
N THR A 47 1.82 8.73 -9.36
CA THR A 47 2.10 8.56 -10.80
C THR A 47 0.84 8.63 -11.66
N PHE A 48 -0.35 8.73 -11.08
CA PHE A 48 -1.60 8.76 -11.85
C PHE A 48 -1.75 10.05 -12.67
N ASP A 49 -1.92 9.88 -13.98
CA ASP A 49 -2.33 10.96 -14.89
C ASP A 49 -3.80 10.82 -15.29
N VAL A 50 -4.58 11.87 -15.07
CA VAL A 50 -6.04 11.88 -15.32
C VAL A 50 -6.38 11.82 -16.81
N SER A 51 -5.50 12.36 -17.68
CA SER A 51 -5.75 12.47 -19.11
C SER A 51 -5.58 11.13 -19.81
N SER A 52 -4.45 10.46 -19.55
CA SER A 52 -4.11 9.15 -20.13
C SER A 52 -4.66 7.97 -19.33
N ARG A 53 -5.06 8.19 -18.06
CA ARG A 53 -5.46 7.15 -17.10
C ARG A 53 -4.35 6.10 -16.88
N THR A 54 -3.10 6.53 -16.93
CA THR A 54 -1.93 5.70 -16.68
C THR A 54 -1.31 6.00 -15.31
N GLY A 55 -0.46 5.10 -14.81
CA GLY A 55 0.11 5.18 -13.47
C GLY A 55 -0.92 4.99 -12.36
N GLY A 56 -0.58 5.39 -11.15
CA GLY A 56 -1.43 5.28 -9.97
C GLY A 56 -1.16 4.04 -9.12
N PRO A 57 -1.95 3.83 -8.04
CA PRO A 57 -1.63 2.89 -6.97
C PRO A 57 -1.92 1.43 -7.34
N PHE A 58 -1.32 0.92 -8.41
CA PHE A 58 -1.57 -0.42 -8.98
C PHE A 58 -0.40 -1.39 -8.75
N GLY A 59 0.34 -1.20 -7.65
CA GLY A 59 1.35 -2.15 -7.19
C GLY A 59 2.59 -2.28 -8.08
N THR A 60 2.86 -1.30 -8.94
CA THR A 60 4.00 -1.30 -9.88
C THR A 60 5.33 -0.95 -9.20
N MET A 61 5.30 -0.30 -8.04
CA MET A 61 6.49 0.04 -7.22
C MET A 61 7.35 -1.16 -6.79
N LYS A 62 6.85 -2.40 -6.92
CA LYS A 62 7.66 -3.62 -6.73
C LYS A 62 8.65 -3.86 -7.88
N ASN A 63 8.43 -3.24 -9.04
CA ASN A 63 9.19 -3.50 -10.25
C ASN A 63 10.52 -2.73 -10.21
N PRO A 64 11.66 -3.37 -10.53
CA PRO A 64 12.97 -2.70 -10.50
C PRO A 64 13.05 -1.44 -11.39
N GLY A 65 12.33 -1.43 -12.50
CA GLY A 65 12.26 -0.27 -13.41
C GLY A 65 11.64 0.97 -12.76
N GLU A 66 10.62 0.81 -11.92
CA GLU A 66 10.03 1.96 -11.21
C GLU A 66 10.83 2.35 -9.96
N GLN A 67 11.42 1.36 -9.26
CA GLN A 67 12.28 1.63 -8.10
C GLN A 67 13.54 2.42 -8.48
N SER A 68 14.03 2.27 -9.70
CA SER A 68 15.23 2.98 -10.18
C SER A 68 14.98 4.45 -10.52
N HIS A 69 13.72 4.91 -10.56
CA HIS A 69 13.42 6.34 -10.71
C HIS A 69 14.05 7.13 -9.55
N ALA A 70 14.76 8.22 -9.84
CA ALA A 70 15.49 8.99 -8.83
C ALA A 70 14.60 9.46 -7.65
N ALA A 71 13.35 9.84 -7.92
CA ALA A 71 12.38 10.22 -6.90
C ALA A 71 12.04 9.07 -5.91
N ASN A 72 12.22 7.82 -6.33
CA ASN A 72 11.92 6.62 -5.57
C ASN A 72 13.13 6.06 -4.81
N ALA A 73 14.27 6.76 -4.79
CA ALA A 73 15.47 6.32 -4.07
C ALA A 73 15.14 5.93 -2.61
N GLY A 74 15.54 4.71 -2.22
CA GLY A 74 15.30 4.13 -0.90
C GLY A 74 13.95 3.45 -0.69
N LEU A 75 13.03 3.45 -1.68
CA LEU A 75 11.76 2.72 -1.58
C LEU A 75 11.92 1.20 -1.75
N ASP A 76 13.04 0.74 -2.30
CA ASP A 76 13.43 -0.67 -2.30
C ASP A 76 13.56 -1.23 -0.87
N ILE A 77 14.01 -0.41 0.08
CA ILE A 77 14.07 -0.76 1.50
C ILE A 77 12.65 -0.97 2.05
N ALA A 78 11.72 -0.11 1.66
CA ALA A 78 10.32 -0.20 2.09
C ALA A 78 9.67 -1.50 1.57
N VAL A 79 9.87 -1.80 0.29
CA VAL A 79 9.36 -3.03 -0.35
C VAL A 79 9.93 -4.27 0.36
N ARG A 80 11.24 -4.34 0.55
CA ARG A 80 11.89 -5.48 1.24
C ARG A 80 11.43 -5.69 2.67
N LEU A 81 11.12 -4.62 3.42
CA LEU A 81 10.57 -4.73 4.77
C LEU A 81 9.16 -5.33 4.77
N LEU A 82 8.40 -5.10 3.69
CA LEU A 82 7.02 -5.52 3.53
C LEU A 82 6.88 -6.94 2.96
N ASP A 83 7.84 -7.41 2.16
CA ASP A 83 7.82 -8.71 1.48
C ASP A 83 7.50 -9.89 2.41
N PRO A 84 8.12 -10.06 3.59
CA PRO A 84 7.84 -11.21 4.45
C PRO A 84 6.38 -11.29 4.92
N ILE A 85 5.68 -10.15 5.05
CA ILE A 85 4.25 -10.11 5.38
C ILE A 85 3.42 -10.35 4.11
N LYS A 86 3.83 -9.76 2.99
CA LYS A 86 3.13 -9.91 1.71
C LYS A 86 3.10 -11.37 1.23
N ASP A 87 4.19 -12.11 1.42
CA ASP A 87 4.33 -13.52 1.05
C ASP A 87 3.36 -14.43 1.82
N GLN A 88 3.00 -14.04 3.05
CA GLN A 88 2.00 -14.75 3.86
C GLN A 88 0.56 -14.49 3.41
N LEU A 89 0.35 -13.55 2.49
CA LEU A 89 -0.95 -13.06 2.02
C LEU A 89 -0.96 -12.97 0.49
N PRO A 90 -0.80 -14.11 -0.22
CA PRO A 90 -0.72 -14.14 -1.68
C PRO A 90 -2.02 -13.66 -2.34
N ILE A 91 -3.17 -13.82 -1.67
CA ILE A 91 -4.48 -13.37 -2.16
C ILE A 91 -4.58 -11.85 -2.29
N LEU A 92 -3.84 -11.07 -1.48
CA LEU A 92 -3.87 -9.61 -1.58
C LEU A 92 -3.01 -9.13 -2.75
N SER A 93 -3.53 -8.18 -3.53
CA SER A 93 -2.71 -7.47 -4.51
C SER A 93 -1.63 -6.64 -3.80
N TYR A 94 -0.50 -6.45 -4.48
CA TYR A 94 0.53 -5.50 -4.02
C TYR A 94 -0.03 -4.07 -3.94
N ALA A 95 -0.95 -3.73 -4.84
CA ALA A 95 -1.63 -2.45 -4.90
C ALA A 95 -2.37 -2.13 -3.59
N ASP A 96 -3.26 -3.03 -3.15
CA ASP A 96 -3.97 -2.86 -1.89
C ASP A 96 -3.02 -2.92 -0.69
N PHE A 97 -2.03 -3.82 -0.73
CA PHE A 97 -1.11 -4.01 0.38
C PHE A 97 -0.27 -2.75 0.66
N TYR A 98 0.28 -2.10 -0.38
CA TYR A 98 1.04 -0.87 -0.22
C TYR A 98 0.18 0.30 0.25
N GLN A 99 -1.04 0.43 -0.27
CA GLN A 99 -1.96 1.48 0.18
C GLN A 99 -2.41 1.25 1.63
N LEU A 100 -2.64 0.00 2.04
CA LEU A 100 -2.94 -0.35 3.42
C LEU A 100 -1.77 -0.04 4.35
N ALA A 101 -0.53 -0.28 3.92
CA ALA A 101 0.67 0.08 4.69
C ALA A 101 0.75 1.60 4.94
N GLY A 102 0.41 2.42 3.94
CA GLY A 102 0.31 3.88 4.10
C GLY A 102 -0.78 4.31 5.08
N VAL A 103 -1.98 3.74 4.97
CA VAL A 103 -3.09 4.00 5.92
C VAL A 103 -2.69 3.63 7.35
N VAL A 104 -2.09 2.46 7.54
CA VAL A 104 -1.63 2.00 8.86
C VAL A 104 -0.51 2.87 9.39
N ALA A 105 0.40 3.36 8.53
CA ALA A 105 1.47 4.26 8.94
C ALA A 105 0.93 5.54 9.56
N VAL A 106 -0.08 6.16 8.95
CA VAL A 106 -0.74 7.36 9.51
C VAL A 106 -1.38 7.05 10.87
N GLU A 107 -2.14 5.96 10.93
CA GLU A 107 -2.88 5.55 12.12
C GLU A 107 -1.96 5.25 13.32
N VAL A 108 -0.87 4.49 13.09
CA VAL A 108 0.10 4.12 14.13
C VAL A 108 0.84 5.34 14.70
N THR A 109 1.00 6.40 13.91
CA THR A 109 1.61 7.66 14.38
C THR A 109 0.62 8.62 15.07
N GLY A 110 -0.61 8.19 15.34
CA GLY A 110 -1.64 9.01 15.99
C GLY A 110 -2.36 9.97 15.04
N GLY A 111 -2.24 9.74 13.73
CA GLY A 111 -2.99 10.48 12.71
C GLY A 111 -4.45 10.05 12.60
N PRO A 112 -5.21 10.62 11.65
CA PRO A 112 -6.61 10.28 11.45
C PRO A 112 -6.80 8.86 10.91
N GLU A 113 -7.97 8.29 11.16
CA GLU A 113 -8.40 7.05 10.50
C GLU A 113 -8.78 7.33 9.04
N VAL A 114 -7.94 6.86 8.10
CA VAL A 114 -8.22 6.96 6.67
C VAL A 114 -9.03 5.73 6.22
N PRO A 115 -10.23 5.90 5.63
CA PRO A 115 -11.02 4.78 5.13
C PRO A 115 -10.29 4.00 4.03
N PHE A 116 -10.23 2.67 4.17
CA PHE A 116 -9.60 1.78 3.20
C PHE A 116 -10.64 0.90 2.50
N HIS A 117 -10.59 0.86 1.17
CA HIS A 117 -11.45 0.01 0.33
C HIS A 117 -10.54 -0.88 -0.54
N PRO A 118 -10.67 -2.22 -0.45
CA PRO A 118 -9.89 -3.16 -1.24
C PRO A 118 -10.39 -3.29 -2.68
N GLY A 119 -9.61 -3.98 -3.52
CA GLY A 119 -9.95 -4.37 -4.88
C GLY A 119 -9.11 -3.73 -5.97
N ARG A 120 -7.98 -3.08 -5.63
CA ARG A 120 -6.99 -2.67 -6.65
C ARG A 120 -6.31 -3.91 -7.22
N GLN A 121 -6.08 -3.92 -8.52
CA GLN A 121 -5.40 -5.00 -9.24
C GLN A 121 -3.96 -4.63 -9.52
#